data_AF-A0A5C7FFQ7-F1
#
_entry.id   AF-A0A5C7FFQ7-F1
#
_cell.length_a   1.000
_cell.length_b   1.000
_cell.length_c   1.000
_cell.angle_alpha   90.00
_cell.angle_beta   90.00
_cell.angle_gamma   90.00
#
_symmetry.space_group_name_H-M   'P 1'
#
loop_
_entity.id
_entity.type
_entity.pdbx_description
1 polymer ?
#
loop_
_entity_poly.entity_id
_entity_poly.type
_entity_poly.pdbx_seq_one_letter_code
_entity_poly.pdbx_strand_id
1 'polypeptide(L)'
;MKFLMALIIRTSVYTGLLIVGIALLIQMTSAVLGGEIIVYSWSALLMFSFATFLWVIPVQIIDWLKLVKVQRRVKRIMYPYFITAVQIVLFAMYMAAISTTISDIAFSAIGLAVVIMSITLGSRLLYTMMLRSIRKYKQPRVRVNA
;
A
#
# COMPACT_ATOMS: atom_id res chain seq x y z
N MET A 1 -31.78 1.39 1.73
CA MET A 1 -31.10 2.38 0.85
C MET A 1 -30.13 3.30 1.58
N LYS A 2 -30.53 3.99 2.67
CA LYS A 2 -29.64 4.93 3.40
C LYS A 2 -28.31 4.30 3.86
N PHE A 3 -28.32 3.04 4.31
CA PHE A 3 -27.11 2.32 4.71
C PHE A 3 -26.17 2.02 3.53
N LEU A 4 -26.68 1.48 2.42
CA LEU A 4 -25.90 1.21 1.21
C LEU A 4 -25.28 2.50 0.65
N MET A 5 -26.07 3.58 0.59
CA MET A 5 -25.59 4.88 0.11
C MET A 5 -24.50 5.45 1.04
N ALA A 6 -24.70 5.39 2.36
CA ALA A 6 -23.69 5.84 3.32
C ALA A 6 -22.40 5.01 3.25
N LEU A 7 -22.50 3.70 3.00
CA LEU A 7 -21.34 2.83 2.84
C LEU A 7 -20.55 3.18 1.58
N ILE A 8 -21.23 3.35 0.44
CA ILE A 8 -20.62 3.75 -0.84
C ILE A 8 -19.90 5.10 -0.69
N ILE A 9 -20.56 6.09 -0.10
CA ILE A 9 -19.97 7.43 0.12
C ILE A 9 -18.75 7.36 1.02
N ARG A 10 -18.81 6.59 2.12
CA ARG A 10 -17.65 6.43 3.00
C ARG A 10 -16.49 5.75 2.28
N THR A 11 -16.76 4.70 1.52
CA THR A 11 -15.71 4.02 0.74
C THR A 11 -15.10 4.91 -0.33
N SER A 12 -15.91 5.72 -1.03
CA SER A 12 -15.39 6.65 -2.05
C SER A 12 -14.56 7.76 -1.43
N VAL A 13 -14.96 8.30 -0.28
CA VAL A 13 -14.17 9.31 0.45
C VAL A 13 -12.83 8.73 0.92
N TYR A 14 -12.82 7.55 1.53
CA TYR A 14 -11.56 6.95 2.01
C TYR A 14 -10.62 6.56 0.88
N THR A 15 -11.15 6.02 -0.23
CA THR A 15 -10.33 5.73 -1.41
C THR A 15 -9.77 7.00 -2.03
N GLY A 16 -10.57 8.06 -2.16
CA GLY A 16 -10.12 9.37 -2.60
C GLY A 16 -9.00 9.94 -1.73
N LEU A 17 -9.14 9.89 -0.41
CA LEU A 17 -8.11 10.34 0.53
C LEU A 17 -6.80 9.56 0.38
N LEU A 18 -6.85 8.24 0.15
CA LEU A 18 -5.66 7.43 -0.05
C LEU A 18 -4.96 7.75 -1.38
N ILE A 19 -5.72 7.95 -2.46
CA ILE A 19 -5.17 8.34 -3.76
C ILE A 19 -4.49 9.70 -3.66
N VAL A 20 -5.15 10.69 -3.05
CA VAL A 20 -4.58 12.02 -2.82
C VAL A 20 -3.35 11.94 -1.92
N GLY A 21 -3.37 11.09 -0.88
CA GLY A 21 -2.21 10.86 -0.02
C GLY A 21 -1.00 10.30 -0.78
N ILE A 22 -1.21 9.37 -1.72
CA ILE A 22 -0.14 8.84 -2.58
C ILE A 22 0.36 9.94 -3.53
N ALA A 23 -0.54 10.71 -4.13
CA ALA A 23 -0.16 11.83 -5.02
C ALA A 23 0.69 12.87 -4.28
N LEU A 24 0.29 13.24 -3.06
CA LEU A 24 1.05 14.14 -2.19
C LEU A 24 2.42 13.57 -1.83
N LEU A 25 2.51 12.27 -1.53
CA LEU A 25 3.79 11.62 -1.27
C LEU A 25 4.71 11.73 -2.48
N ILE A 26 4.22 11.43 -3.68
CA ILE A 26 4.99 11.51 -4.93
C ILE A 26 5.46 12.95 -5.16
N GLN A 27 4.56 13.93 -4.98
CA GLN A 27 4.89 15.34 -5.12
C GLN A 27 5.96 15.79 -4.12
N MET A 28 5.86 15.36 -2.86
CA MET A 28 6.87 15.64 -1.85
C MET A 28 8.21 14.99 -2.19
N THR A 29 8.22 13.73 -2.65
CA THR A 29 9.46 13.08 -3.10
C THR A 29 10.07 13.76 -4.32
N SER A 30 9.25 14.28 -5.24
CA SER A 30 9.71 15.06 -6.39
C SER A 30 10.39 16.37 -5.94
N ALA A 31 9.78 17.08 -4.99
CA ALA A 31 10.35 18.30 -4.42
C ALA A 31 11.67 18.05 -3.68
N VAL A 32 11.80 16.92 -2.97
CA VAL A 32 13.00 16.56 -2.20
C VAL A 32 14.14 16.07 -3.10
N LEU A 33 13.84 15.26 -4.11
CA LEU A 33 14.85 14.63 -4.96
C LEU A 33 15.29 15.48 -6.15
N GLY A 34 14.68 16.64 -6.39
CA GLY A 34 15.20 17.67 -7.28
C GLY A 34 15.60 17.19 -8.67
N GLY A 35 14.62 16.86 -9.53
CA GLY A 35 14.85 16.47 -10.93
C GLY A 35 14.81 14.97 -11.22
N GLU A 36 14.86 14.12 -10.19
CA GLU A 36 14.71 12.66 -10.34
C GLU A 36 13.27 12.22 -10.64
N ILE A 37 12.29 13.08 -10.33
CA ILE A 37 10.87 12.88 -10.61
C ILE A 37 10.33 14.18 -11.18
N ILE A 38 9.89 14.17 -12.43
CA ILE A 38 9.33 15.32 -13.11
C ILE A 38 7.86 15.04 -13.42
N VAL A 39 6.99 15.83 -12.82
CA VAL A 39 5.53 15.73 -12.99
C VAL A 39 5.09 16.84 -13.94
N TYR A 40 4.65 16.48 -15.14
CA TYR A 40 4.17 17.44 -16.13
C TYR A 40 2.67 17.69 -16.04
N SER A 41 1.91 16.71 -15.53
CA SER A 41 0.46 16.78 -15.45
C SER A 41 -0.10 16.25 -14.12
N TRP A 42 -1.02 17.02 -13.53
CA TRP A 42 -1.76 16.62 -12.34
C TRP A 42 -2.71 15.44 -12.60
N SER A 43 -3.28 15.33 -13.81
CA SER A 43 -4.15 14.21 -14.16
C SER A 43 -3.36 12.90 -14.24
N ALA A 44 -2.16 12.96 -14.78
CA ALA A 44 -1.24 11.83 -14.83
C ALA A 44 -0.80 11.42 -13.41
N LEU A 45 -0.47 12.40 -12.55
CA LEU A 45 -0.13 12.14 -11.14
C LEU A 45 -1.26 11.40 -10.41
N LEU A 46 -2.50 11.83 -10.60
CA LEU A 46 -3.68 11.18 -10.01
C LEU A 46 -3.91 9.79 -10.60
N MET A 47 -3.75 9.61 -11.91
CA MET A 47 -3.87 8.30 -12.57
C MET A 47 -2.79 7.32 -12.08
N PHE A 48 -1.54 7.76 -11.97
CA PHE A 48 -0.44 6.98 -11.41
C PHE A 48 -0.69 6.62 -9.95
N SER A 49 -1.19 7.58 -9.15
CA SER A 49 -1.53 7.35 -7.75
C SER A 49 -2.68 6.36 -7.59
N PHE A 50 -3.68 6.43 -8.48
CA PHE A 50 -4.79 5.48 -8.54
C PHE A 50 -4.33 4.08 -8.92
N ALA A 51 -3.47 3.95 -9.94
CA ALA A 51 -2.89 2.66 -10.33
C ALA A 51 -2.04 2.06 -9.19
N THR A 52 -1.26 2.90 -8.52
CA THR A 52 -0.49 2.49 -7.35
C THR A 52 -1.39 2.03 -6.20
N PHE A 53 -2.51 2.71 -5.97
CA PHE A 53 -3.51 2.31 -4.97
C PHE A 53 -4.17 0.95 -5.31
N LEU A 54 -4.48 0.69 -6.58
CA LEU A 54 -5.06 -0.59 -7.01
C LEU A 54 -4.17 -1.78 -6.63
N TRP A 55 -2.85 -1.60 -6.62
CA TRP A 55 -1.90 -2.62 -6.20
C TRP A 55 -1.96 -2.94 -4.70
N VAL A 56 -2.40 -1.98 -3.87
CA VAL A 56 -2.53 -2.19 -2.42
C VAL A 56 -3.56 -3.29 -2.12
N ILE A 57 -4.59 -3.45 -2.96
CA ILE A 57 -5.66 -4.43 -2.75
C ILE A 57 -5.13 -5.89 -2.79
N PRO A 58 -4.44 -6.36 -3.86
CA PRO A 58 -3.81 -7.68 -3.88
C PRO A 58 -2.87 -7.94 -2.70
N VAL A 59 -2.07 -6.92 -2.31
CA VAL A 59 -1.12 -7.04 -1.20
C VAL A 59 -1.85 -7.34 0.11
N GLN A 60 -2.96 -6.64 0.39
CA GLN A 60 -3.77 -6.84 1.60
C GLN A 60 -4.45 -8.22 1.62
N ILE A 61 -4.96 -8.70 0.47
CA ILE A 61 -5.60 -10.02 0.35
C ILE A 61 -4.60 -11.13 0.69
N ILE A 62 -3.39 -11.05 0.13
CA ILE A 62 -2.34 -12.04 0.38
C ILE A 62 -1.89 -12.00 1.85
N ASP A 63 -1.82 -10.81 2.46
CA ASP A 63 -1.50 -10.69 3.88
C ASP A 63 -2.59 -11.29 4.80
N TRP A 64 -3.87 -11.26 4.40
CA TRP A 64 -4.93 -11.98 5.12
C TRP A 64 -4.78 -13.51 5.03
N LEU A 65 -4.28 -14.04 3.90
CA LEU A 65 -4.00 -15.48 3.79
C LEU A 65 -2.95 -15.94 4.81
N LYS A 66 -2.03 -15.07 5.25
CA LYS A 66 -1.06 -15.37 6.32
C LYS A 66 -1.72 -15.60 7.69
N LEU A 67 -2.98 -15.17 7.90
CA LEU A 67 -3.72 -15.39 9.15
C LEU A 67 -4.33 -16.80 9.26
N VAL A 68 -4.34 -17.57 8.17
CA VAL A 68 -4.90 -18.93 8.15
C VAL A 68 -3.94 -19.89 8.89
N LYS A 69 -4.43 -20.51 9.98
CA LYS A 69 -3.64 -21.28 10.96
C LYS A 69 -3.02 -22.61 10.48
N VAL A 70 -3.07 -22.94 9.19
CA VAL A 70 -2.82 -24.30 8.65
C VAL A 70 -1.33 -24.71 8.62
N GLN A 71 -0.38 -23.84 8.96
CA GLN A 71 1.04 -24.07 8.67
C GLN A 71 1.89 -24.59 9.86
N ARG A 72 2.78 -25.57 9.56
CA ARG A 72 3.82 -26.14 10.45
C ARG A 72 4.84 -25.05 10.90
N ARG A 73 5.47 -25.19 12.10
CA ARG A 73 6.31 -24.16 12.76
C ARG A 73 7.32 -23.45 11.83
N VAL A 74 8.09 -24.20 11.03
CA VAL A 74 9.11 -23.61 10.14
C VAL A 74 8.48 -22.79 9.02
N LYS A 75 7.40 -23.31 8.41
CA LYS A 75 6.66 -22.61 7.37
C LYS A 75 6.02 -21.32 7.93
N ARG A 76 5.55 -21.32 9.17
CA ARG A 76 5.00 -20.12 9.83
C ARG A 76 6.01 -18.97 9.96
N ILE A 77 7.31 -19.26 10.10
CA ILE A 77 8.34 -18.23 10.26
C ILE A 77 8.82 -17.73 8.91
N MET A 78 9.15 -18.61 7.96
CA MET A 78 9.74 -18.20 6.67
C MET A 78 8.72 -17.69 5.65
N TYR A 79 7.52 -18.29 5.60
CA TYR A 79 6.50 -18.00 4.59
C TYR A 79 6.07 -16.53 4.57
N PRO A 80 5.87 -15.84 5.71
CA PRO A 80 5.53 -14.43 5.71
C PRO A 80 6.61 -13.57 5.04
N TYR A 81 7.88 -13.78 5.36
CA TYR A 81 8.98 -12.99 4.80
C TYR A 81 9.16 -13.26 3.30
N PHE A 82 9.10 -14.52 2.89
CA PHE A 82 9.21 -14.91 1.48
C PHE A 82 8.11 -14.28 0.63
N ILE A 83 6.84 -14.39 1.04
CA ILE A 83 5.74 -13.75 0.33
C ILE A 83 5.93 -12.24 0.25
N THR A 84 6.37 -11.61 1.34
CA THR A 84 6.52 -10.16 1.33
C THR A 84 7.64 -9.72 0.41
N ALA A 85 8.71 -10.50 0.25
CA ALA A 85 9.74 -10.25 -0.75
C ALA A 85 9.18 -10.39 -2.16
N VAL A 86 8.44 -11.46 -2.46
CA VAL A 86 7.78 -11.66 -3.77
C VAL A 86 6.82 -10.50 -4.08
N GLN A 87 6.04 -10.04 -3.10
CA GLN A 87 5.14 -8.90 -3.27
C GLN A 87 5.89 -7.60 -3.60
N ILE A 88 7.03 -7.33 -2.95
CA ILE A 88 7.85 -6.14 -3.26
C ILE A 88 8.40 -6.24 -4.69
N VAL A 89 8.91 -7.39 -5.09
CA VAL A 89 9.46 -7.58 -6.44
C VAL A 89 8.36 -7.41 -7.50
N LEU A 90 7.20 -8.04 -7.31
CA LEU A 90 6.05 -7.87 -8.20
C LEU A 90 5.57 -6.42 -8.23
N PHE A 91 5.56 -5.74 -7.09
CA PHE A 91 5.21 -4.32 -7.01
C PHE A 91 6.19 -3.44 -7.77
N ALA A 92 7.50 -3.68 -7.61
CA ALA A 92 8.53 -2.94 -8.32
C ALA A 92 8.41 -3.11 -9.84
N MET A 93 8.17 -4.35 -10.32
CA MET A 93 7.93 -4.61 -11.74
C MET A 93 6.66 -3.92 -12.25
N TYR A 94 5.58 -3.93 -11.46
CA TYR A 94 4.33 -3.24 -11.78
C TYR A 94 4.52 -1.72 -11.88
N MET A 95 5.23 -1.13 -10.92
CA MET A 95 5.52 0.31 -10.90
C MET A 95 6.43 0.72 -12.05
N ALA A 96 7.42 -0.11 -12.40
CA ALA A 96 8.25 0.11 -13.57
C ALA A 96 7.40 0.09 -14.86
N ALA A 97 6.52 -0.90 -15.03
CA ALA A 97 5.62 -0.96 -16.18
C ALA A 97 4.73 0.28 -16.27
N ILE A 98 4.12 0.72 -15.16
CA ILE A 98 3.26 1.91 -15.16
C ILE A 98 4.05 3.20 -15.44
N SER A 99 5.25 3.33 -14.90
CA SER A 99 6.09 4.51 -15.17
C SER A 99 6.42 4.66 -16.66
N THR A 100 6.43 3.56 -17.42
CA THR A 100 6.66 3.60 -18.87
C THR A 100 5.38 3.82 -19.67
N THR A 101 4.20 3.53 -19.13
CA THR A 101 2.92 3.70 -19.83
C THR A 101 2.32 5.09 -19.65
N ILE A 102 2.62 5.79 -18.55
CA ILE A 102 2.12 7.14 -18.28
C ILE A 102 3.18 8.16 -18.72
N SER A 103 2.98 8.77 -19.90
CA SER A 103 3.96 9.65 -20.56
C SER A 103 4.22 10.98 -19.85
N ASP A 104 3.25 11.49 -19.07
CA ASP A 104 3.33 12.83 -18.47
C ASP A 104 3.95 12.84 -17.07
N ILE A 105 4.60 11.74 -16.68
CA ILE A 105 5.46 11.67 -15.49
C ILE A 105 6.76 10.97 -15.86
N ALA A 106 7.87 11.68 -15.73
CA ALA A 106 9.19 11.09 -15.92
C ALA A 106 9.77 10.69 -14.56
N PHE A 107 10.11 9.42 -14.42
CA PHE A 107 10.86 8.89 -13.28
C PHE A 107 12.25 8.48 -13.73
N SER A 108 13.27 8.90 -13.00
CA SER A 108 14.56 8.23 -13.04
C SER A 108 14.47 6.89 -12.31
N ALA A 109 15.46 6.01 -12.50
CA ALA A 109 15.55 4.76 -11.75
C ALA A 109 15.63 5.00 -10.23
N ILE A 110 16.32 6.07 -9.81
CA ILE A 110 16.47 6.44 -8.40
C ILE A 110 15.14 6.98 -7.86
N GLY A 111 14.50 7.91 -8.58
CA GLY A 111 13.21 8.47 -8.21
C GLY A 111 12.14 7.39 -8.05
N LEU A 112 12.05 6.47 -9.01
CA LEU A 112 11.11 5.35 -8.94
C LEU A 112 11.40 4.43 -7.74
N ALA A 113 12.68 4.10 -7.49
CA ALA A 113 13.06 3.26 -6.36
C ALA A 113 12.69 3.89 -5.00
N VAL A 114 12.91 5.20 -4.85
CA VAL A 114 12.54 5.92 -3.62
C VAL A 114 11.02 5.94 -3.42
N VAL A 115 10.24 6.13 -4.50
CA VAL A 115 8.78 6.07 -4.43
C VAL A 115 8.30 4.67 -4.04
N ILE A 116 8.82 3.62 -4.69
CA ILE A 116 8.49 2.22 -4.37
C ILE A 116 8.79 1.92 -2.90
N MET A 117 9.96 2.30 -2.41
CA MET A 117 10.37 2.14 -1.02
C MET A 117 9.43 2.88 -0.06
N SER A 118 9.14 4.14 -0.34
CA SER A 118 8.29 4.99 0.51
C SER A 118 6.86 4.42 0.63
N ILE A 119 6.29 3.97 -0.49
CA ILE A 119 4.94 3.39 -0.52
C ILE A 119 4.92 2.01 0.17
N THR A 120 5.94 1.19 -0.05
CA THR A 120 6.08 -0.12 0.60
C THR A 120 6.21 0.02 2.12
N LEU A 121 7.04 0.95 2.59
CA LEU A 121 7.21 1.20 4.02
C LEU A 121 5.96 1.82 4.63
N GLY A 122 5.37 2.82 3.96
CA GLY A 122 4.14 3.48 4.39
C GLY A 122 2.97 2.51 4.53
N SER A 123 2.74 1.67 3.52
CA SER A 123 1.68 0.65 3.56
C SER A 123 1.86 -0.36 4.70
N ARG A 124 3.10 -0.80 4.96
CA ARG A 124 3.40 -1.70 6.10
C ARG A 124 3.22 -1.01 7.45
N LEU A 125 3.61 0.25 7.58
CA LEU A 125 3.39 1.03 8.80
C LEU A 125 1.89 1.19 9.07
N LEU A 126 1.12 1.60 8.06
CA LEU A 126 -0.34 1.71 8.17
C LEU A 126 -0.98 0.37 8.56
N TYR A 127 -0.57 -0.73 7.91
CA TYR A 127 -1.04 -2.07 8.26
C TYR A 127 -0.71 -2.46 9.71
N THR A 128 0.52 -2.18 10.16
CA THR A 128 0.96 -2.47 11.52
C THR A 128 0.20 -1.64 12.55
N MET A 129 -0.05 -0.35 12.27
CA MET A 129 -0.86 0.53 13.11
C MET A 129 -2.31 0.04 13.17
N MET A 130 -2.90 -0.35 12.03
CA MET A 130 -4.24 -0.93 11.98
C MET A 130 -4.32 -2.21 12.82
N LEU A 131 -3.36 -3.12 12.68
CA LEU A 131 -3.30 -4.34 13.51
C LEU A 131 -3.16 -4.03 15.00
N ARG A 132 -2.34 -3.04 15.38
CA ARG A 132 -2.20 -2.61 16.78
C ARG A 132 -3.53 -2.08 17.31
N SER A 133 -4.22 -1.25 16.54
CA SER A 133 -5.54 -0.72 16.92
C SER A 133 -6.56 -1.84 17.09
N ILE A 134 -6.65 -2.78 16.14
CA ILE A 134 -7.58 -3.92 16.24
C ILE A 134 -7.25 -4.82 17.44
N ARG A 135 -5.97 -5.05 17.74
CA ARG A 135 -5.55 -5.87 18.88
C ARG A 135 -5.99 -5.27 20.23
N LYS A 136 -6.10 -3.94 20.36
CA LYS A 136 -6.62 -3.29 21.57
C LYS A 136 -8.07 -3.65 21.88
N TYR A 137 -8.88 -3.91 20.86
CA TYR A 137 -10.29 -4.30 21.01
C TYR A 137 -10.49 -5.82 21.13
N LYS A 138 -9.41 -6.60 21.00
CA LYS A 138 -9.48 -8.05 21.10
C LYS A 138 -9.42 -8.44 22.58
N GLN A 139 -10.56 -8.84 23.15
CA GLN A 139 -10.60 -9.35 24.52
C GLN A 139 -9.63 -10.55 24.66
N PRO A 140 -8.86 -10.63 25.76
CA PRO A 140 -8.02 -11.78 26.02
C PRO A 140 -8.91 -13.04 26.08
N ARG A 141 -8.63 -14.01 25.21
CA ARG A 141 -9.39 -15.27 25.12
C ARG A 141 -9.23 -16.17 26.36
N VAL A 142 -8.30 -15.83 27.25
CA VAL A 142 -8.08 -16.52 28.51
C VAL A 142 -8.08 -15.45 29.59
N ARG A 143 -9.14 -15.41 30.40
CA ARG A 143 -9.10 -14.73 31.69
C ARG A 143 -8.20 -15.60 32.58
N VAL A 144 -7.03 -15.10 32.91
CA VAL A 144 -6.29 -15.66 34.05
C VAL A 144 -7.07 -15.18 35.27
N ASN A 145 -7.94 -16.05 35.79
CA ASN A 145 -8.53 -15.83 37.11
C ASN A 145 -7.39 -16.05 38.12
N ALA A 146 -7.05 -14.99 38.85
CA ALA A 146 -6.22 -15.08 40.04
C ALA A 146 -6.97 -15.82 41.16
#